data_AF-A0A1G7JK71-F1
#
_entry.id   AF-A0A1G7JK71-F1
#
_cell.length_a   1.000
_cell.length_b   1.000
_cell.length_c   1.000
_cell.angle_alpha   90.00
_cell.angle_beta   90.00
_cell.angle_gamma   90.00
#
_symmetry.space_group_name_H-M   'P 1'
#
loop_
_entity.id
_entity.type
_entity.pdbx_description
1 polymer ?
#
loop_
_entity_poly.entity_id
_entity_poly.type
_entity_poly.pdbx_seq_one_letter_code
_entity_poly.pdbx_strand_id
1 'polypeptide(L)' 'MTILYFLIGCSILLALIFLAGFFWAQKSGQHDDLYTPAMRILLEDKEEPPPEK' A
#
# COMPACT_ATOMS: atom_id res chain seq x y z
N MET A 1 -0.42 -38.46 5.67
CA MET A 1 -0.22 -38.26 4.21
C MET A 1 -1.29 -37.39 3.58
N THR A 2 -2.57 -37.56 3.93
CA THR A 2 -3.68 -36.71 3.43
C THR A 2 -3.53 -35.22 3.80
N ILE A 3 -3.05 -34.93 5.01
CA ILE A 3 -2.87 -33.55 5.49
C ILE A 3 -1.82 -32.77 4.68
N LEU A 4 -0.81 -33.46 4.14
CA LEU A 4 0.25 -32.82 3.35
C LEU A 4 -0.32 -32.28 2.04
N TYR A 5 -1.18 -33.03 1.36
CA TYR A 5 -1.85 -32.57 0.15
C TYR A 5 -2.76 -31.37 0.41
N PHE A 6 -3.48 -31.35 1.54
CA PHE A 6 -4.26 -30.19 1.95
C PHE A 6 -3.38 -28.96 2.20
N LEU A 7 -2.26 -29.15 2.90
CA LEU A 7 -1.34 -28.06 3.23
C LEU A 7 -0.66 -27.48 1.98
N ILE A 8 -0.32 -28.32 1.01
CA ILE A 8 0.20 -27.90 -0.30
C ILE A 8 -0.83 -27.06 -1.06
N GLY A 9 -2.10 -27.50 -1.10
CA GLY A 9 -3.16 -26.70 -1.71
C GLY A 9 -3.35 -25.34 -1.03
N CYS A 10 -3.31 -25.33 0.31
CA CYS A 10 -3.45 -24.12 1.10
C CYS A 10 -2.27 -23.15 0.89
N SER A 11 -1.03 -23.64 0.77
CA SER A 11 0.14 -22.80 0.52
C SER A 11 0.13 -22.19 -0.88
N ILE A 12 -0.28 -22.95 -1.90
CA ILE A 12 -0.44 -22.43 -3.27
C ILE A 12 -1.52 -21.35 -3.29
N LEU A 13 -2.65 -21.58 -2.63
CA LEU A 13 -3.74 -20.61 -2.54
C LEU A 13 -3.28 -19.31 -1.85
N LEU A 14 -2.54 -19.41 -0.75
CA LEU A 14 -1.92 -18.25 -0.10
C LEU A 14 -0.97 -17.50 -1.04
N ALA A 15 -0.08 -18.22 -1.74
CA ALA A 15 0.84 -17.61 -2.69
C ALA A 15 0.12 -16.86 -3.81
N LEU A 16 -0.98 -17.41 -4.33
CA LEU A 16 -1.81 -16.75 -5.35
C LEU A 16 -2.50 -15.48 -4.83
N ILE A 17 -2.97 -15.49 -3.58
CA ILE A 17 -3.55 -14.29 -2.95
C ILE A 17 -2.51 -13.17 -2.86
N PHE A 18 -1.30 -13.48 -2.40
CA PHE A 18 -0.21 -12.50 -2.33
C PHE A 18 0.18 -11.98 -3.71
N LEU A 19 0.25 -12.86 -4.70
CA LEU A 19 0.55 -12.48 -6.09
C LEU A 19 -0.52 -11.57 -6.68
N ALA A 20 -1.81 -11.87 -6.45
CA ALA A 20 -2.91 -11.01 -6.90
C ALA A 20 -2.89 -9.64 -6.20
N GLY A 21 -2.61 -9.63 -4.89
CA GLY A 21 -2.42 -8.40 -4.12
C GLY A 21 -1.26 -7.55 -4.64
N PHE A 22 -0.14 -8.19 -5.03
CA PHE A 22 1.00 -7.51 -5.64
C PHE A 22 0.63 -6.80 -6.95
N PHE A 23 -0.08 -7.48 -7.86
CA PHE A 23 -0.54 -6.86 -9.11
C PHE A 23 -1.57 -5.75 -8.86
N TRP A 24 -2.45 -5.90 -7.87
CA TRP A 24 -3.39 -4.84 -7.50
C TRP A 24 -2.68 -3.60 -6.96
N ALA A 25 -1.68 -3.77 -6.11
CA ALA A 25 -0.85 -2.68 -5.58
C ALA A 25 -0.02 -1.98 -6.67
N GLN A 26 0.52 -2.73 -7.62
CA GLN A 26 1.20 -2.15 -8.79
C GLN A 26 0.25 -1.33 -9.66
N LYS A 27 -0.99 -1.78 -9.84
CA LYS A 27 -1.99 -1.05 -10.64
C LYS A 27 -2.58 0.16 -9.91
N SER A 28 -2.54 0.21 -8.58
CA SER A 28 -3.16 1.31 -7.81
C SER A 28 -2.44 2.65 -7.94
N GLY A 29 -1.28 2.70 -8.60
CA GLY A 29 -0.51 3.94 -8.78
C GLY A 29 0.07 4.49 -7.47
N GLN A 30 0.03 3.72 -6.38
CA GLN A 30 0.54 4.13 -5.07
C GLN A 30 2.04 4.45 -5.10
N HIS A 31 2.77 3.92 -6.09
CA HIS A 31 4.18 4.18 -6.31
C HIS A 31 4.48 5.35 -7.25
N ASP A 32 3.47 6.03 -7.79
CA ASP A 32 3.70 7.10 -8.77
C ASP A 32 3.97 8.46 -8.09
N ASP A 33 3.52 8.64 -6.84
CA ASP A 33 3.67 9.88 -6.10
C ASP A 33 4.89 9.86 -5.15
N LEU A 34 6.07 10.09 -5.72
CA LEU A 34 7.32 10.24 -4.95
C LEU A 34 7.61 11.69 -4.52
N TYR A 35 6.85 12.66 -5.03
CA TYR A 35 7.21 14.08 -4.96
C TYR A 35 6.29 14.89 -4.03
N THR A 36 4.97 14.67 -4.11
CA THR A 36 3.99 15.45 -3.35
C THR A 36 4.16 15.32 -1.83
N PRO A 37 4.47 14.13 -1.25
CA PRO A 37 4.65 14.00 0.21
C PRO A 37 5.82 14.83 0.76
N ALA A 38 6.93 14.92 0.02
CA ALA A 38 8.12 15.66 0.45
C ALA A 38 7.88 17.18 0.40
N MET A 39 7.14 17.65 -0.61
CA MET A 39 6.80 19.07 -0.75
C MET A 39 5.73 19.52 0.25
N ARG A 40 4.85 18.61 0.68
CA ARG A 40 3.76 18.90 1.62
C ARG A 40 4.27 19.48 2.95
N ILE A 41 5.29 18.88 3.53
CA ILE A 41 5.87 19.32 4.82
C ILE A 41 6.46 20.74 4.72
N LEU A 42 7.00 21.11 3.55
CA LEU A 42 7.56 22.45 3.31
C LEU A 42 6.49 23.53 3.05
N LEU A 43 5.27 23.12 2.68
CA LEU A 43 4.16 24.01 2.33
C LEU A 43 3.16 24.19 3.49
N GLU A 44 3.02 23.20 4.38
CA GLU A 44 2.13 23.24 5.55
C GLU A 44 2.58 24.27 6.61
N ASP A 45 3.89 24.57 6.71
CA ASP A 45 4.43 25.59 7.63
C ASP A 45 4.04 27.05 7.29
N LYS A 46 3.34 27.28 6.18
CA LYS A 46 2.87 28.60 5.74
C LYS A 46 1.38 28.87 5.99
N GLU A 47 0.68 28.00 6.71
CA GLU A 47 -0.66 28.35 7.20
C GLU A 47 -0.52 29.37 8.34
N GLU A 48 -0.77 30.64 8.02
CA GLU A 48 -0.90 31.71 9.01
C GLU A 48 -1.96 31.31 10.05
N PRO A 49 -1.69 31.51 11.36
CA PRO A 49 -2.66 31.19 12.39
C PRO A 49 -3.98 31.94 12.10
N PRO A 50 -5.15 31.31 12.36
CA PRO A 50 -6.44 31.96 12.11
C PRO A 50 -6.49 33.31 12.82
N PRO A 51 -7.09 34.35 12.21
CA PRO A 51 -7.18 35.66 12.84
C PRO A 51 -7.90 35.52 14.19
N GLU A 52 -7.20 35.93 15.25
CA GLU A 52 -7.72 35.96 16.61
C GLU A 52 -8.93 36.89 16.65
N LYS A 53 -10.09 36.36 17.06
CA LYS A 53 -11.35 37.12 17.18
C LYS A 53 -11.44 37.81 18.53
#